data_AF-A0A0G1QAA9-F1
#
_entry.id   AF-A0A0G1QAA9-F1
#
_cell.length_a   1.000
_cell.length_b   1.000
_cell.length_c   1.000
_cell.angle_alpha   90.00
_cell.angle_beta   90.00
_cell.angle_gamma   90.00
#
_symmetry.space_group_name_H-M   'P 1'
#
loop_
_entity.id
_entity.type
_entity.pdbx_description
1 polymer ?
#
loop_
_entity_poly.entity_id
_entity_poly.type
_entity_poly.pdbx_seq_one_letter_code
_entity_poly.pdbx_strand_id
1 'polypeptide(L)'
;MTLKRGCPAKTNIGRPIPGINTKYRNAAAKKTELVHMLNATGFAIGRVLIAIIENYQQKDGSVKVPDVLQKYLGGLDFIKSFSA
;
A
#
# COMPACT_ATOMS: atom_id res chain seq x y z
N MET A 1 29.54 -21.96 -26.89
CA MET A 1 28.12 -21.96 -26.49
C MET A 1 28.07 -22.17 -24.97
N THR A 2 28.17 -21.08 -24.21
CA THR A 2 28.17 -21.13 -22.74
C THR A 2 27.17 -20.09 -22.28
N LEU A 3 25.92 -20.51 -22.07
CA LEU A 3 24.86 -19.68 -21.50
C LEU A 3 25.31 -19.24 -20.10
N LYS A 4 25.68 -17.96 -19.95
CA LYS A 4 25.76 -17.28 -18.65
C LYS A 4 24.34 -17.19 -18.09
N ARG A 5 23.91 -18.24 -17.38
CA ARG A 5 22.72 -18.19 -16.52
C ARG A 5 23.00 -17.26 -15.34
N GLY A 6 22.01 -16.43 -15.01
CA GLY A 6 21.79 -15.97 -13.64
C GLY A 6 22.44 -14.64 -13.28
N CYS A 7 21.84 -13.55 -13.72
CA CYS A 7 21.77 -12.38 -12.85
C CYS A 7 20.71 -12.71 -11.79
N PRO A 8 21.06 -13.00 -10.52
CA PRO A 8 20.02 -13.10 -9.50
C PRO A 8 19.46 -11.69 -9.34
N ALA A 9 18.20 -11.49 -9.71
CA ALA A 9 17.46 -10.29 -9.33
C ALA A 9 17.59 -10.15 -7.80
N LYS A 10 18.51 -9.29 -7.35
CA LYS A 10 18.73 -9.04 -5.94
C LYS A 10 17.47 -8.38 -5.41
N THR A 11 16.59 -9.15 -4.80
CA THR A 11 15.45 -8.61 -4.07
C THR A 11 16.01 -7.72 -2.95
N ASN A 12 15.55 -6.48 -2.86
CA ASN A 12 16.04 -5.52 -1.85
C ASN A 12 15.64 -5.89 -0.41
N ILE A 13 14.90 -6.99 -0.23
CA ILE A 13 14.31 -7.47 1.01
C ILE A 13 15.39 -7.77 2.08
N GLY A 14 16.62 -8.08 1.67
CA GLY A 14 17.75 -8.36 2.58
C GLY A 14 18.80 -7.26 2.70
N ARG A 15 18.68 -6.13 1.97
CA ARG A 15 19.71 -5.08 1.95
C ARG A 15 19.43 -4.04 3.04
N PRO A 16 20.34 -3.81 4.00
CA PRO A 16 20.23 -2.71 4.94
C PRO A 16 20.33 -1.36 4.21
N ILE A 17 19.51 -0.39 4.60
CA ILE A 17 19.41 0.91 3.93
C ILE A 17 20.42 1.87 4.56
N PRO A 18 21.51 2.28 3.86
CA PRO A 18 22.56 3.12 4.46
C PRO A 18 22.16 4.60 4.53
N GLY A 19 21.12 5.02 3.81
CA GLY A 19 20.69 6.43 3.75
C GLY A 19 20.09 6.96 5.06
N ILE A 20 19.61 6.07 5.91
CA ILE A 20 19.18 6.38 7.29
C ILE A 20 20.15 5.67 8.23
N ASN A 21 20.90 6.42 9.04
CA ASN A 21 21.93 5.92 9.94
C ASN A 21 21.36 5.26 11.22
N THR A 22 20.24 4.54 11.09
CA THR A 22 19.63 3.79 12.20
C THR A 22 20.31 2.44 12.32
N LYS A 23 20.89 2.20 13.49
CA LYS A 23 21.66 0.97 13.76
C LYS A 23 21.09 0.26 14.98
N TYR A 24 21.14 -1.06 14.99
CA TYR A 24 20.81 -1.87 16.15
C TYR A 24 22.05 -2.59 16.66
N ARG A 25 22.13 -2.81 17.98
CA ARG A 25 23.21 -3.55 18.62
C ARG A 25 22.64 -4.82 19.23
N ASN A 26 23.02 -5.97 18.69
CA ASN A 26 22.73 -7.25 19.32
C ASN A 26 23.66 -7.44 20.54
N ALA A 27 23.15 -7.92 21.67
CA ALA A 27 23.95 -8.21 22.86
C ALA A 27 25.05 -9.26 22.60
N ALA A 28 24.82 -10.16 21.63
CA ALA A 28 25.82 -11.15 21.20
C ALA A 28 26.81 -10.62 20.14
N ALA A 29 26.50 -9.50 19.47
CA ALA A 29 27.35 -8.96 18.40
C ALA A 29 28.24 -7.81 18.91
N LYS A 30 29.54 -7.90 18.60
CA LYS A 30 30.52 -6.85 18.95
C LYS A 30 30.38 -5.56 18.14
N LYS A 31 29.65 -5.58 17.02
CA LYS A 31 29.50 -4.46 16.09
C LYS A 31 28.04 -4.07 15.92
N THR A 32 27.80 -2.78 15.76
CA THR A 32 26.48 -2.23 15.47
C THR A 32 26.15 -2.45 13.99
N GLU A 33 24.97 -2.99 13.71
CA GLU A 33 24.52 -3.33 12.36
C GLU A 33 23.41 -2.37 11.90
N LEU A 34 23.29 -2.16 10.59
CA LEU A 34 22.22 -1.34 10.01
C LEU A 34 20.88 -2.09 10.07
N VAL A 35 19.79 -1.36 10.33
CA VAL A 35 18.45 -1.96 10.36
C VAL A 35 17.94 -2.27 8.95
N HIS A 36 17.16 -3.34 8.85
CA HIS A 36 16.30 -3.60 7.70
C HIS A 36 15.00 -2.81 7.86
N MET A 37 14.55 -2.18 6.79
CA MET A 37 13.29 -1.44 6.78
C MET A 37 12.34 -2.10 5.78
N LEU A 38 11.14 -2.43 6.23
CA LEU A 38 10.07 -2.92 5.38
C LEU A 38 9.02 -1.82 5.23
N ASN A 39 8.65 -1.52 4.01
CA ASN A 39 7.51 -0.67 3.69
C ASN A 39 6.51 -1.47 2.86
N ALA A 40 5.25 -1.43 3.28
CA ALA A 40 4.13 -1.97 2.53
C ALA A 40 3.03 -0.93 2.50
N THR A 41 2.63 -0.50 1.30
CA THR A 41 1.47 0.36 1.14
C THR A 41 0.23 -0.46 1.45
N GLY A 42 -0.43 -0.18 2.58
CA GLY A 42 -1.67 -0.88 2.96
C GLY A 42 -2.83 -0.59 1.99
N PHE A 43 -2.78 0.53 1.28
CA PHE A 43 -3.83 0.95 0.38
C PHE A 43 -3.42 2.05 -0.59
N ALA A 44 -3.78 1.90 -1.87
CA ALA A 44 -3.63 2.97 -2.86
C ALA A 44 -4.98 3.69 -3.01
N ILE A 45 -5.14 4.83 -2.34
CA ILE A 45 -6.40 5.58 -2.24
C ILE A 45 -7.08 5.77 -3.60
N GLY A 46 -6.31 6.13 -4.63
CA GLY A 46 -6.86 6.32 -5.98
C GLY A 46 -7.45 5.04 -6.59
N ARG A 47 -6.80 3.89 -6.43
CA ARG A 47 -7.32 2.60 -6.93
C ARG A 47 -8.58 2.17 -6.19
N VAL A 48 -8.65 2.53 -4.94
CA VAL A 48 -9.76 2.13 -4.10
C VAL A 48 -10.97 2.96 -4.42
N LEU A 49 -10.80 4.26 -4.62
CA LEU A 49 -11.91 5.11 -4.99
C LEU A 49 -12.62 4.55 -6.23
N ILE A 50 -11.85 4.12 -7.24
CA ILE A 50 -12.38 3.46 -8.44
C ILE A 50 -13.11 2.16 -8.07
N ALA A 51 -12.49 1.28 -7.27
CA ALA A 51 -13.12 0.04 -6.84
C ALA A 51 -14.42 0.27 -6.06
N ILE A 52 -14.50 1.29 -5.20
CA ILE A 52 -15.73 1.61 -4.46
C ILE A 52 -16.81 2.09 -5.42
N ILE A 53 -16.49 3.00 -6.34
CA ILE A 53 -17.46 3.52 -7.30
C ILE A 53 -18.00 2.39 -8.18
N GLU A 54 -17.13 1.54 -8.72
CA GLU A 54 -17.51 0.44 -9.60
C GLU A 54 -18.36 -0.63 -8.88
N ASN A 55 -17.98 -1.02 -7.66
CA ASN A 55 -18.68 -2.08 -6.93
C ASN A 55 -19.99 -1.62 -6.27
N TYR A 56 -20.13 -0.33 -5.99
CA TYR A 56 -21.31 0.23 -5.30
C TYR A 56 -22.17 1.12 -6.19
N GLN A 57 -21.96 1.12 -7.51
CA GLN A 57 -22.82 1.80 -8.47
C GLN A 57 -24.18 1.12 -8.55
N GLN A 58 -25.23 1.92 -8.48
CA GLN A 58 -26.62 1.51 -8.57
C GLN A 58 -27.16 1.73 -9.98
N LYS A 59 -28.30 1.10 -10.30
CA LYS A 59 -28.92 1.18 -11.64
C LYS A 59 -29.35 2.59 -12.05
N ASP A 60 -29.62 3.45 -11.07
CA ASP A 60 -29.97 4.86 -11.24
C ASP A 60 -28.74 5.77 -11.42
N GLY A 61 -27.53 5.19 -11.42
CA GLY A 61 -26.27 5.91 -11.51
C GLY A 61 -25.80 6.52 -10.19
N SER A 62 -26.56 6.35 -9.10
CA SER A 62 -26.09 6.72 -7.76
C SER A 62 -25.02 5.73 -7.28
N VAL A 63 -24.15 6.15 -6.35
CA VAL A 63 -23.18 5.26 -5.70
C VAL A 63 -23.57 5.10 -4.24
N LYS A 64 -23.83 3.86 -3.82
CA LYS A 64 -24.09 3.55 -2.42
C LYS A 64 -22.80 3.68 -1.61
N VAL A 65 -22.85 4.39 -0.48
CA VAL A 65 -21.69 4.53 0.40
C VAL A 65 -21.55 3.27 1.25
N PRO A 66 -20.37 2.62 1.28
CA PRO A 66 -20.11 1.49 2.19
C PRO A 66 -20.35 1.88 3.65
N ASP A 67 -20.95 0.98 4.44
CA ASP A 67 -21.36 1.28 5.83
C ASP A 67 -20.21 1.80 6.70
N VAL A 68 -18.99 1.29 6.46
CA VAL A 68 -17.77 1.71 7.16
C VAL A 68 -17.33 3.14 6.84
N LEU A 69 -17.73 3.69 5.69
CA LEU A 69 -17.37 5.03 5.24
C LEU A 69 -18.43 6.10 5.58
N GLN A 70 -19.66 5.70 5.90
CA GLN A 70 -20.76 6.62 6.23
C GLN A 70 -20.40 7.55 7.40
N LYS A 71 -19.71 7.04 8.43
CA LYS A 71 -19.24 7.86 9.57
C LYS A 71 -18.30 9.00 9.14
N TYR A 72 -17.49 8.77 8.11
CA TYR A 72 -16.54 9.76 7.60
C TYR A 72 -17.17 10.74 6.61
N LEU A 73 -18.33 10.40 6.06
CA LEU A 73 -19.10 11.21 5.11
C LEU A 73 -20.32 11.88 5.75
N GLY A 74 -20.35 12.03 7.08
CA GLY A 74 -21.42 12.74 7.80
C GLY A 74 -22.76 12.00 7.80
N GLY A 75 -22.77 10.68 7.65
CA GLY A 75 -23.99 9.87 7.59
C GLY A 75 -24.65 9.83 6.21
N LEU A 76 -23.92 10.18 5.15
CA LEU A 76 -24.41 10.05 3.78
C LEU A 76 -24.46 8.58 3.33
N ASP A 77 -25.66 8.11 3.00
CA ASP A 77 -25.89 6.75 2.50
C ASP A 77 -25.67 6.60 0.99
N PHE A 78 -25.90 7.68 0.23
CA PHE A 78 -25.82 7.67 -1.24
C PHE A 78 -25.17 8.94 -1.80
N ILE A 79 -24.32 8.75 -2.80
CA ILE A 79 -23.79 9.79 -3.66
C ILE A 79 -24.71 9.86 -4.88
N LYS A 80 -25.45 10.96 -5.04
CA LYS A 80 -26.36 11.14 -6.18
C LYS A 80 -25.58 11.37 -7.46
N SER A 81 -26.09 10.82 -8.56
CA SER A 81 -25.58 11.15 -9.90
C SER A 81 -25.83 12.63 -10.19
N PHE A 82 -24.83 13.30 -10.78
CA PHE A 82 -24.94 14.70 -11.17
C PHE A 82 -25.75 14.79 -12.45
N SER A 83 -27.04 15.17 -12.34
CA SER A 83 -27.82 15.62 -13.48
C SER A 83 -27.58 17.12 -13.63
N ALA A 84 -26.88 17.51 -14.70
CA ALA A 84 -26.80 18.90 -15.17
C ALA A 84 -28.08 19.28 -15.91
#